data_AF-A0A2A7WRG7-F1
#
_entry.id   AF-A0A2A7WRG7-F1
#
_cell.length_a   1.000
_cell.length_b   1.000
_cell.length_c   1.000
_cell.angle_alpha   90.00
_cell.angle_beta   90.00
_cell.angle_gamma   90.00
#
_symmetry.space_group_name_H-M   'P 1'
#
loop_
_entity.id
_entity.type
_entity.pdbx_description
1 polymer ?
#
loop_
_entity_poly.entity_id
_entity_poly.type
_entity_poly.pdbx_seq_one_letter_code
_entity_poly.pdbx_strand_id
1 'polypeptide(L)'
;MKKIFLILAIFVFLVSCNREVISNRSTASGNNVVESYKMTNYEKNVVKRIGENPDQIALYKLKFGNVNQLKEIKMKVKVYEDGKLTQTILDSGMFISKKDIGKTFYLSFKRKLQLDTKRNYEWNTTISTGAKNNSTVQTVYKQPHETNISTIGTIFKKQEIKKDKEIILGAFVDAVDKMETVEVFPDIQDNERLFENKYVYLLCLEVK
;
A
#
# COMPACT_ATOMS: atom_id res chain seq x y z
N MET A 1 -57.17 -24.39 -6.55
CA MET A 1 -55.99 -24.64 -7.40
C MET A 1 -55.17 -23.35 -7.49
N LYS A 2 -53.85 -23.48 -7.36
CA LYS A 2 -52.80 -22.44 -7.55
C LYS A 2 -52.86 -21.30 -6.51
N LYS A 3 -52.16 -21.31 -5.37
CA LYS A 3 -50.71 -21.57 -5.18
C LYS A 3 -49.92 -21.09 -6.39
N ILE A 4 -49.72 -19.77 -6.51
CA ILE A 4 -48.65 -19.00 -7.20
C ILE A 4 -49.04 -17.51 -7.09
N PHE A 5 -49.12 -16.96 -5.89
CA PHE A 5 -48.95 -15.51 -5.63
C PHE A 5 -48.20 -15.29 -4.31
N LEU A 6 -47.49 -16.34 -3.87
CA LEU A 6 -46.37 -16.25 -2.96
C LEU A 6 -45.16 -15.89 -3.84
N ILE A 7 -44.33 -14.94 -3.39
CA ILE A 7 -43.01 -14.62 -3.97
C ILE A 7 -43.04 -13.69 -5.21
N LEU A 8 -43.81 -12.60 -5.21
CA LEU A 8 -43.52 -11.48 -6.14
C LEU A 8 -43.59 -10.08 -5.52
N ALA A 9 -43.68 -9.97 -4.19
CA ALA A 9 -43.69 -8.68 -3.48
C ALA A 9 -42.65 -8.59 -2.34
N ILE A 10 -41.69 -9.53 -2.27
CA ILE A 10 -40.58 -9.53 -1.30
C ILE A 10 -39.20 -9.44 -2.00
N PHE A 11 -39.17 -9.08 -3.29
CA PHE A 11 -37.91 -8.86 -4.04
C PHE A 11 -37.68 -7.41 -4.49
N VAL A 12 -38.38 -6.44 -3.87
CA VAL A 12 -38.21 -5.00 -4.20
C VAL A 12 -37.42 -4.24 -3.13
N PHE A 13 -37.02 -4.84 -1.99
CA PHE A 13 -36.34 -4.06 -0.93
C PHE A 13 -35.15 -4.70 -0.20
N LEU A 14 -34.58 -5.77 -0.71
CA LEU A 14 -33.29 -6.27 -0.22
C LEU A 14 -32.43 -6.68 -1.42
N VAL A 15 -31.17 -6.24 -1.41
CA VAL A 15 -30.14 -6.45 -2.46
C VAL A 15 -30.14 -5.40 -3.60
N SER A 16 -29.92 -4.13 -3.25
CA SER A 16 -28.91 -3.35 -3.99
C SER A 16 -27.61 -3.43 -3.19
N CYS A 17 -27.05 -4.63 -3.18
CA CYS A 17 -25.68 -4.90 -2.79
C CYS A 17 -24.74 -3.89 -3.45
N ASN A 18 -23.74 -3.48 -2.69
CA ASN A 18 -22.43 -3.05 -3.12
C ASN A 18 -22.20 -3.31 -4.62
N ARG A 19 -22.12 -2.25 -5.41
CA ARG A 19 -21.44 -2.29 -6.71
C ARG A 19 -19.96 -2.63 -6.45
N GLU A 20 -19.67 -3.91 -6.23
CA GLU A 20 -18.48 -4.47 -6.85
C GLU A 20 -18.75 -4.45 -8.35
N VAL A 21 -18.14 -3.49 -9.02
CA VAL A 21 -17.99 -3.53 -10.47
C VAL A 21 -17.03 -4.68 -10.77
N ILE A 22 -17.56 -5.91 -10.81
CA ILE A 22 -16.89 -7.02 -11.47
C ILE A 22 -16.98 -6.69 -12.96
N SER A 23 -15.92 -6.07 -13.49
CA SER A 23 -15.82 -5.83 -14.92
C SER A 23 -15.67 -7.19 -15.63
N ASN A 24 -16.78 -7.70 -16.17
CA ASN A 24 -16.82 -8.83 -17.08
C ASN A 24 -16.27 -8.44 -18.47
N ARG A 25 -14.97 -8.11 -18.53
CA ARG A 25 -14.18 -8.18 -19.75
C ARG A 25 -12.85 -8.85 -19.45
N SER A 26 -12.88 -10.17 -19.52
CA SER A 26 -11.72 -10.99 -19.86
C SER A 26 -11.25 -10.58 -21.26
N THR A 27 -10.32 -9.65 -21.34
CA THR A 27 -9.41 -9.51 -22.48
C THR A 27 -8.07 -10.07 -22.04
N ALA A 28 -7.51 -10.96 -22.85
CA ALA A 28 -6.27 -11.71 -22.62
C ALA A 28 -5.00 -10.83 -22.68
N SER A 29 -4.98 -9.72 -21.94
CA SER A 29 -3.80 -8.93 -21.60
C SER A 29 -4.08 -8.25 -20.25
N GLY A 30 -3.67 -8.88 -19.16
CA GLY A 30 -4.01 -8.41 -17.81
C GLY A 30 -3.51 -7.00 -17.57
N ASN A 31 -4.33 -6.15 -16.96
CA ASN A 31 -3.88 -4.83 -16.51
C ASN A 31 -2.76 -5.00 -15.47
N ASN A 32 -1.82 -4.06 -15.45
CA ASN A 32 -0.82 -3.95 -14.40
C ASN A 32 -1.49 -3.34 -13.17
N VAL A 33 -1.42 -4.00 -12.01
CA VAL A 33 -2.26 -3.66 -10.86
C VAL A 33 -1.51 -3.79 -9.54
N VAL A 34 -1.89 -2.94 -8.59
CA VAL A 34 -1.46 -2.99 -7.19
C VAL A 34 -2.68 -3.03 -6.27
N GLU A 35 -2.63 -3.85 -5.22
CA GLU A 35 -3.66 -3.93 -4.19
C GLU A 35 -3.04 -4.11 -2.80
N SER A 36 -3.70 -3.61 -1.75
CA SER A 36 -3.28 -3.86 -0.37
C SER A 36 -3.37 -5.36 -0.05
N TYR A 37 -2.36 -5.90 0.62
CA TYR A 37 -2.37 -7.29 1.08
C TYR A 37 -2.54 -7.35 2.60
N LYS A 38 -3.60 -8.01 3.06
CA LYS A 38 -3.82 -8.26 4.48
C LYS A 38 -3.18 -9.58 4.87
N MET A 39 -2.20 -9.54 5.77
CA MET A 39 -1.62 -10.75 6.34
C MET A 39 -2.70 -11.65 6.95
N THR A 40 -2.59 -12.94 6.68
CA THR A 40 -3.32 -14.00 7.39
C THR A 40 -2.91 -14.08 8.85
N ASN A 41 -3.73 -14.71 9.69
CA ASN A 41 -3.39 -14.92 11.11
C ASN A 41 -2.10 -15.72 11.29
N TYR A 42 -1.84 -16.68 10.40
CA TYR A 42 -0.60 -17.45 10.40
C TYR A 42 0.61 -16.56 10.14
N GLU A 43 0.59 -15.74 9.08
CA GLU A 43 1.68 -14.80 8.77
C GLU A 43 1.89 -13.78 9.90
N LYS A 44 0.81 -13.23 10.46
CA LYS A 44 0.89 -12.33 11.63
C LYS A 44 1.59 -13.01 12.81
N ASN A 45 1.29 -14.28 13.07
CA ASN A 45 1.91 -15.04 14.15
C ASN A 45 3.40 -15.30 13.89
N VAL A 46 3.79 -15.58 12.65
CA VAL A 46 5.21 -15.73 12.28
C VAL A 46 5.97 -14.41 12.49
N VAL A 47 5.41 -13.28 12.04
CA VAL A 47 6.00 -11.94 12.23
C VAL A 47 6.15 -11.61 13.72
N LYS A 48 5.13 -11.91 14.54
CA LYS A 48 5.21 -11.72 16.00
C LYS A 48 6.31 -12.58 16.64
N ARG A 49 6.48 -13.84 16.20
CA ARG A 49 7.50 -14.76 16.75
C ARG A 49 8.94 -14.30 16.47
N ILE A 50 9.17 -13.56 15.39
CA ILE A 50 10.48 -12.97 15.09
C ILE A 50 10.68 -11.58 15.75
N GLY A 51 9.79 -11.20 16.69
CA GLY A 51 9.91 -9.98 17.47
C GLY A 51 9.44 -8.71 16.76
N GLU A 52 8.65 -8.84 15.69
CA GLU A 52 8.17 -7.71 14.90
C GLU A 52 6.67 -7.48 15.09
N ASN A 53 6.23 -6.21 14.99
CA ASN A 53 4.83 -5.87 15.07
C ASN A 53 4.19 -5.91 13.66
N PRO A 54 3.30 -6.88 13.36
CA PRO A 54 2.70 -7.00 12.03
C PRO A 54 1.82 -5.81 11.67
N ASP A 55 1.27 -5.07 12.65
CA ASP A 55 0.43 -3.91 12.40
C ASP A 55 1.26 -2.66 12.05
N GLN A 56 2.60 -2.74 12.09
CA GLN A 56 3.52 -1.69 11.63
C GLN A 56 4.07 -1.94 10.21
N ILE A 57 3.58 -2.97 9.53
CA ILE A 57 4.05 -3.39 8.21
C ILE A 57 2.92 -3.20 7.20
N ALA A 58 3.11 -2.29 6.25
CA ALA A 58 2.22 -2.15 5.12
C ALA A 58 2.66 -3.11 4.00
N LEU A 59 1.73 -3.94 3.51
CA LEU A 59 2.00 -4.91 2.45
C LEU A 59 1.12 -4.66 1.23
N TYR A 60 1.71 -4.82 0.05
CA TYR A 60 1.02 -4.67 -1.24
C TYR A 60 1.37 -5.81 -2.17
N LYS A 61 0.39 -6.20 -2.99
CA LYS A 61 0.53 -7.23 -4.02
C LYS A 61 0.47 -6.57 -5.39
N LEU A 62 1.48 -6.85 -6.21
CA LEU A 62 1.61 -6.33 -7.57
C LEU A 62 1.51 -7.48 -8.56
N LYS A 63 0.79 -7.24 -9.65
CA LYS A 63 0.70 -8.17 -10.78
C LYS A 63 0.83 -7.39 -12.08
N PHE A 64 1.60 -7.94 -13.00
CA PHE A 64 1.78 -7.38 -14.33
C PHE A 64 1.23 -8.36 -15.37
N GLY A 65 0.26 -7.92 -16.16
CA GLY A 65 -0.21 -8.71 -17.30
C GLY A 65 0.50 -8.35 -18.61
N ASN A 66 1.23 -7.24 -18.67
CA ASN A 66 2.21 -6.97 -19.73
C ASN A 66 3.42 -6.18 -19.19
N VAL A 67 4.60 -6.80 -19.20
CA VAL A 67 5.87 -6.18 -18.75
C VAL A 67 6.77 -5.75 -19.92
N ASN A 68 6.36 -5.93 -21.18
CA ASN A 68 7.26 -5.70 -22.32
C ASN A 68 7.76 -4.25 -22.43
N GLN A 69 7.03 -3.30 -21.84
CA GLN A 69 7.36 -1.88 -21.80
C GLN A 69 7.76 -1.38 -20.42
N LEU A 70 7.73 -2.27 -19.40
CA LEU A 70 8.09 -1.96 -18.03
C LEU A 70 9.46 -2.56 -17.73
N LYS A 71 10.34 -1.75 -17.17
CA LYS A 71 11.74 -2.06 -16.89
C LYS A 71 12.03 -2.13 -15.40
N GLU A 72 11.32 -1.37 -14.58
CA GLU A 72 11.69 -1.21 -13.18
C GLU A 72 10.48 -0.92 -12.29
N ILE A 73 10.41 -1.59 -11.14
CA ILE A 73 9.53 -1.24 -10.02
C ILE A 73 10.34 -0.37 -9.06
N LYS A 74 9.87 0.83 -8.78
CA LYS A 74 10.46 1.76 -7.82
C LYS A 74 9.54 1.97 -6.63
N MET A 75 10.09 1.80 -5.42
CA MET A 75 9.45 2.15 -4.17
C MET A 75 10.11 3.41 -3.62
N LYS A 76 9.29 4.35 -3.16
CA LYS A 76 9.79 5.57 -2.52
C LYS A 76 9.10 5.83 -1.19
N VAL A 77 9.82 6.48 -0.28
CA VAL A 77 9.24 7.08 0.92
C VAL A 77 9.51 8.57 0.89
N LYS A 78 8.44 9.34 0.69
CA LYS A 78 8.47 10.81 0.65
C LYS A 78 8.06 11.37 2.00
N VAL A 79 8.85 12.29 2.54
CA VAL A 79 8.60 12.93 3.83
C VAL A 79 8.07 14.33 3.58
N TYR A 80 6.92 14.61 4.16
CA TYR A 80 6.31 15.92 4.19
C TYR A 80 6.34 16.45 5.62
N GLU A 81 6.70 17.73 5.76
CA GLU A 81 6.62 18.48 7.00
C GLU A 81 5.76 19.72 6.75
N ASP A 82 4.74 19.92 7.58
CA ASP A 82 3.76 21.02 7.45
C ASP A 82 3.23 21.15 6.00
N GLY A 83 2.89 20.00 5.42
CA GLY A 83 2.36 19.85 4.06
C GLY A 83 3.34 20.07 2.91
N LYS A 84 4.64 20.30 3.18
CA LYS A 84 5.66 20.49 2.14
C LYS A 84 6.57 19.28 2.05
N LEU A 85 6.84 18.81 0.82
CA LEU A 85 7.81 17.76 0.57
C LEU A 85 9.20 18.26 0.98
N THR A 86 9.78 17.69 2.03
CA THR A 86 11.11 18.05 2.50
C THR A 86 12.20 17.16 1.90
N GLN A 87 11.90 15.88 1.67
CA GLN A 87 12.89 14.90 1.21
C GLN A 87 12.25 13.60 0.73
N THR A 88 13.02 12.81 -0.03
CA THR A 88 12.74 11.40 -0.31
C THR A 88 13.82 10.56 0.39
N ILE A 89 13.47 9.86 1.46
CA ILE A 89 14.43 9.15 2.32
C ILE A 89 14.76 7.74 1.82
N LEU A 90 13.99 7.26 0.84
CA LEU A 90 14.18 5.97 0.21
C LEU A 90 13.73 6.05 -1.26
N ASP A 91 14.56 5.53 -2.16
CA ASP A 91 14.24 5.23 -3.56
C ASP A 91 14.91 3.88 -3.88
N SER A 92 14.14 2.80 -3.78
CA SER A 92 14.62 1.45 -4.05
C SER A 92 13.96 0.90 -5.31
N GLY A 93 14.74 0.15 -6.09
CA GLY A 93 14.32 -0.35 -7.38
C GLY A 93 14.52 -1.86 -7.51
N MET A 94 13.69 -2.50 -8.34
CA MET A 94 13.94 -3.84 -8.86
C MET A 94 13.65 -3.85 -10.36
N PHE A 95 14.62 -4.31 -11.14
CA PHE A 95 14.40 -4.54 -12.57
C PHE A 95 13.42 -5.69 -12.79
N ILE A 96 12.54 -5.51 -13.76
CA ILE A 96 11.60 -6.54 -14.21
C ILE A 96 11.87 -6.90 -15.66
N SER A 97 11.63 -8.16 -15.98
CA SER A 97 11.91 -8.74 -17.30
C SER A 97 10.69 -9.46 -17.84
N LYS A 98 10.73 -9.86 -19.11
CA LYS A 98 9.69 -10.69 -19.73
C LYS A 98 9.44 -12.01 -18.98
N LYS A 99 10.43 -12.52 -18.25
CA LYS A 99 10.28 -13.74 -17.43
C LYS A 99 9.41 -13.53 -16.20
N ASP A 100 9.03 -12.29 -15.90
CA ASP A 100 8.24 -11.92 -14.74
C ASP A 100 6.76 -11.66 -15.05
N ILE A 101 6.34 -11.86 -16.31
CA ILE A 101 4.92 -11.82 -16.72
C ILE A 101 4.13 -12.84 -15.88
N GLY A 102 3.00 -12.40 -15.34
CA GLY A 102 2.12 -13.23 -14.52
C GLY A 102 2.66 -13.56 -13.12
N LYS A 103 3.92 -13.20 -12.80
CA LYS A 103 4.43 -13.32 -11.44
C LYS A 103 3.76 -12.30 -10.54
N THR A 104 3.61 -12.71 -9.28
CA THR A 104 3.18 -11.82 -8.22
C THR A 104 4.41 -11.26 -7.52
N PHE A 105 4.43 -9.94 -7.35
CA PHE A 105 5.40 -9.23 -6.55
C PHE A 105 4.75 -8.82 -5.23
N TYR A 106 5.52 -8.84 -4.15
CA TYR A 106 5.09 -8.30 -2.86
C TYR A 106 5.99 -7.15 -2.48
N LEU A 107 5.36 -6.03 -2.13
CA LEU A 107 6.02 -4.86 -1.57
C LEU A 107 5.73 -4.81 -0.08
N SER A 108 6.76 -4.54 0.71
CA SER A 108 6.59 -4.24 2.12
C SER A 108 7.22 -2.90 2.48
N PHE A 109 6.53 -2.15 3.33
CA PHE A 109 7.07 -0.96 3.97
C PHE A 109 6.96 -1.15 5.47
N LYS A 110 8.08 -1.01 6.16
CA LYS A 110 8.16 -1.13 7.61
C LYS A 110 8.96 0.04 8.15
N ARG A 111 8.46 0.61 9.25
CA ARG A 111 9.19 1.62 10.01
C ARG A 111 9.39 1.14 11.44
N LYS A 112 10.61 1.22 11.95
CA LYS A 112 10.97 0.80 13.31
C LYS A 112 11.68 1.93 14.04
N LEU A 113 11.24 2.24 15.26
CA LEU A 113 11.94 3.19 16.13
C LEU A 113 13.26 2.57 16.62
N GLN A 114 14.37 3.28 16.48
CA GLN A 114 15.64 2.89 17.11
C GLN A 114 15.63 3.33 18.58
N LEU A 115 15.56 2.33 19.47
CA LEU A 115 15.40 2.54 20.92
C LEU A 115 16.52 3.39 21.52
N ASP A 116 17.74 3.27 21.00
CA ASP A 116 18.93 3.95 21.53
C ASP A 116 18.86 5.49 21.39
N THR A 117 18.10 5.99 20.42
CA THR A 117 18.08 7.43 20.10
C THR A 117 16.71 8.08 20.25
N LYS A 118 15.63 7.29 20.36
CA LYS A 118 14.20 7.73 20.41
C LYS A 118 13.75 8.68 19.28
N ARG A 119 14.64 9.05 18.36
CA ARG A 119 14.43 10.03 17.27
C ARG A 119 14.79 9.47 15.90
N ASN A 120 15.50 8.35 15.84
CA ASN A 120 15.81 7.71 14.57
C ASN A 120 14.78 6.63 14.28
N TYR A 121 14.24 6.67 13.08
CA TYR A 121 13.45 5.61 12.50
C TYR A 121 14.25 4.89 11.43
N GLU A 122 14.28 3.58 11.51
CA GLU A 122 14.72 2.74 10.43
C GLU A 122 13.55 2.42 9.52
N TRP A 123 13.71 2.77 8.24
CA TRP A 123 12.76 2.47 7.19
C TRP A 123 13.29 1.34 6.34
N ASN A 124 12.47 0.30 6.23
CA ASN A 124 12.77 -0.89 5.47
C ASN A 124 11.74 -1.01 4.36
N THR A 125 12.23 -1.14 3.12
CA THR A 125 11.40 -1.54 1.99
C THR A 125 11.91 -2.82 1.39
N THR A 126 10.99 -3.68 0.97
CA THR A 126 11.34 -4.91 0.27
C THR A 126 10.45 -5.07 -0.94
N ILE A 127 11.08 -5.43 -2.07
CA ILE A 127 10.42 -5.94 -3.27
C ILE A 127 10.78 -7.42 -3.36
N SER A 128 9.78 -8.31 -3.44
CA SER A 128 10.03 -9.76 -3.55
C SER A 128 9.15 -10.43 -4.59
N THR A 129 9.71 -11.43 -5.28
CA THR A 129 8.98 -12.34 -6.17
C THR A 129 8.97 -13.77 -5.61
N GLY A 130 8.60 -13.91 -4.34
CA GLY A 130 8.70 -15.17 -3.58
C GLY A 130 10.08 -15.38 -2.93
N ALA A 131 10.28 -16.52 -2.27
CA ALA A 131 11.38 -16.75 -1.33
C ALA A 131 12.82 -16.63 -1.87
N LYS A 132 13.03 -16.65 -3.20
CA LYS A 132 14.37 -16.72 -3.81
C LYS A 132 14.90 -15.38 -4.33
N ASN A 133 14.05 -14.38 -4.59
CA ASN A 133 14.45 -13.11 -5.19
C ASN A 133 13.83 -11.96 -4.40
N ASN A 134 14.62 -11.39 -3.48
CA ASN A 134 14.22 -10.24 -2.68
C ASN A 134 15.26 -9.13 -2.89
N SER A 135 14.79 -7.93 -3.22
CA SER A 135 15.57 -6.69 -3.08
C SER A 135 15.12 -6.02 -1.79
N THR A 136 16.05 -5.88 -0.84
CA THR A 136 15.78 -5.19 0.43
C THR A 136 16.66 -3.96 0.50
N VAL A 137 16.04 -2.81 0.76
CA VAL A 137 16.76 -1.56 1.03
C VAL A 137 16.33 -1.04 2.40
N GLN A 138 17.33 -0.84 3.25
CA GLN A 138 17.22 -0.29 4.59
C GLN A 138 17.83 1.10 4.58
N THR A 139 17.11 2.07 5.13
CA THR A 139 17.58 3.44 5.31
C THR A 139 17.31 3.88 6.74
N VAL A 140 18.25 4.59 7.35
CA VAL A 140 18.07 5.17 8.67
C VAL A 140 17.76 6.64 8.48
N TYR A 141 16.60 7.07 8.97
CA TYR A 141 16.16 8.45 8.92
C TYR A 141 16.02 9.00 10.33
N LYS A 142 16.64 10.15 10.59
CA LYS A 142 16.52 10.88 11.85
C LYS A 142 15.40 11.92 11.74
N GLN A 143 14.34 11.74 12.50
CA GLN A 143 13.27 12.73 12.56
C GLN A 143 13.75 13.96 13.33
N PRO A 144 13.37 15.19 12.93
CA PRO A 144 13.82 16.41 13.60
C PRO A 144 13.28 16.52 15.04
N HIS A 145 12.10 15.97 15.29
CA HIS A 145 11.38 16.07 16.56
C HIS A 145 10.88 14.70 17.03
N GLU A 146 10.74 14.52 18.35
CA GLU A 146 10.10 13.33 18.93
C GLU A 146 8.60 13.43 18.73
N THR A 147 7.99 12.38 18.19
CA THR A 147 6.56 12.41 17.89
C THR A 147 5.89 11.06 18.11
N ASN A 148 4.59 11.08 18.42
CA ASN A 148 3.78 9.90 18.65
C ASN A 148 3.05 9.55 17.36
N ILE A 149 3.67 8.71 16.52
CA ILE A 149 2.97 8.27 15.32
C ILE A 149 1.76 7.43 15.67
N SER A 150 0.62 7.82 15.13
CA SER A 150 -0.68 7.27 15.51
C SER A 150 -1.25 6.30 14.48
N THR A 151 -0.91 6.37 13.18
CA THR A 151 -1.66 5.60 12.17
C THR A 151 -0.90 5.29 10.87
N ILE A 152 -1.22 4.12 10.30
CA ILE A 152 -0.86 3.69 8.94
C ILE A 152 -2.13 3.66 8.10
N GLY A 153 -2.13 4.42 7.01
CA GLY A 153 -3.12 4.31 5.94
C GLY A 153 -2.59 3.51 4.76
N THR A 154 -3.43 2.67 4.16
CA THR A 154 -3.11 1.93 2.93
C THR A 154 -4.13 2.25 1.85
N ILE A 155 -3.80 1.99 0.58
CA ILE A 155 -4.77 2.13 -0.51
C ILE A 155 -6.06 1.39 -0.20
N PHE A 156 -7.19 2.09 -0.39
CA PHE A 156 -8.51 1.54 -0.10
C PHE A 156 -8.96 0.50 -1.14
N LYS A 157 -8.44 0.57 -2.37
CA LYS A 157 -8.84 -0.30 -3.48
C LYS A 157 -7.66 -0.66 -4.37
N LYS A 158 -7.84 -1.73 -5.14
CA LYS A 158 -6.97 -2.11 -6.25
C LYS A 158 -6.84 -0.95 -7.24
N GLN A 159 -5.61 -0.61 -7.59
CA GLN A 159 -5.29 0.47 -8.53
C GLN A 159 -4.60 -0.06 -9.77
N GLU A 160 -4.85 0.59 -10.90
CA GLU A 160 -4.13 0.34 -12.15
C GLU A 160 -2.77 1.05 -12.12
N ILE A 161 -1.73 0.30 -12.48
CA ILE A 161 -0.37 0.80 -12.63
C ILE A 161 -0.20 1.38 -14.03
N LYS A 162 0.02 2.69 -14.10
CA LYS A 162 0.36 3.40 -15.33
C LYS A 162 1.87 3.62 -15.36
N LYS A 163 2.47 3.31 -16.51
CA LYS A 163 3.91 3.53 -16.75
C LYS A 163 4.27 5.00 -16.50
N ASP A 164 5.41 5.22 -15.86
CA ASP A 164 5.97 6.53 -15.51
C ASP A 164 5.03 7.41 -14.65
N LYS A 165 4.02 6.82 -14.00
CA LYS A 165 3.16 7.49 -13.04
C LYS A 165 3.40 6.94 -11.64
N GLU A 166 3.55 7.88 -10.70
CA GLU A 166 3.64 7.55 -9.29
C GLU A 166 2.24 7.29 -8.71
N ILE A 167 2.16 6.29 -7.83
CA ILE A 167 0.97 5.87 -7.12
C ILE A 167 1.25 5.95 -5.63
N ILE A 168 0.38 6.63 -4.89
CA ILE A 168 0.44 6.61 -3.44
C ILE A 168 -0.15 5.28 -2.97
N LEU A 169 0.68 4.49 -2.28
CA LEU A 169 0.30 3.21 -1.71
C LEU A 169 -0.23 3.34 -0.28
N GLY A 170 0.23 4.34 0.45
CA GLY A 170 -0.16 4.52 1.84
C GLY A 170 0.57 5.68 2.48
N ALA A 171 0.27 5.91 3.75
CA ALA A 171 0.85 6.98 4.53
C ALA A 171 1.09 6.52 5.96
N PHE A 172 2.23 6.89 6.53
CA PHE A 172 2.37 6.96 7.97
C PHE A 172 2.18 8.42 8.38
N VAL A 173 1.30 8.67 9.35
CA VAL A 173 0.97 10.02 9.77
C VAL A 173 1.31 10.18 11.24
N ASP A 174 2.05 11.24 11.53
CA ASP A 174 2.30 11.64 12.89
C ASP A 174 1.15 12.49 13.42
N ALA A 175 0.51 12.07 14.52
CA ALA A 175 -0.55 12.85 15.14
C ALA A 175 -0.11 13.33 16.51
N VAL A 176 -0.04 14.64 16.67
CA VAL A 176 0.35 15.25 17.93
C VAL A 176 -0.83 15.29 18.91
N ASP A 177 -2.08 15.42 18.43
CA ASP A 177 -3.22 15.71 19.31
C ASP A 177 -4.50 14.85 19.13
N LYS A 178 -4.64 14.01 18.08
CA LYS A 178 -5.85 13.17 17.87
C LYS A 178 -5.55 11.84 17.18
N MET A 179 -6.15 10.74 17.65
CA MET A 179 -6.16 9.47 16.92
C MET A 179 -7.16 9.56 15.77
N GLU A 180 -6.66 9.59 14.53
CA GLU A 180 -7.49 9.42 13.34
C GLU A 180 -6.99 8.25 12.50
N THR A 181 -7.89 7.32 12.18
CA THR A 181 -7.62 6.29 11.17
C THR A 181 -7.69 6.95 9.80
N VAL A 182 -6.61 6.87 9.01
CA VAL A 182 -6.54 7.55 7.72
C VAL A 182 -6.55 6.53 6.58
N GLU A 183 -7.60 6.55 5.78
CA GLU A 183 -7.61 5.91 4.46
C GLU A 183 -6.88 6.79 3.45
N VAL A 184 -6.04 6.17 2.63
CA VAL A 184 -5.22 6.87 1.62
C VAL A 184 -5.80 6.61 0.24
N PHE A 185 -6.06 7.71 -0.47
CA PHE A 185 -6.59 7.70 -1.82
C PHE A 185 -5.47 7.64 -2.88
N PRO A 186 -5.78 7.19 -4.10
CA PRO A 186 -4.82 7.14 -5.21
C PRO A 186 -4.18 8.50 -5.56
N ASP A 187 -4.98 9.57 -5.52
CA ASP A 187 -4.57 10.92 -5.92
C ASP A 187 -4.14 11.74 -4.70
N ILE A 188 -3.07 12.52 -4.83
CA ILE A 188 -2.56 13.36 -3.75
C ILE A 188 -3.53 14.49 -3.39
N GLN A 189 -4.31 14.98 -4.36
CA GLN A 189 -5.34 16.01 -4.11
C GLN A 189 -6.44 15.47 -3.19
N ASP A 190 -6.85 14.21 -3.38
CA ASP A 190 -7.83 13.53 -2.52
C ASP A 190 -7.29 13.25 -1.10
N ASN A 191 -5.99 13.45 -0.89
CA ASN A 191 -5.30 13.22 0.37
C ASN A 191 -4.87 14.51 1.07
N GLU A 192 -5.38 15.68 0.66
CA GLU A 192 -4.98 16.99 1.22
C GLU A 192 -5.02 17.03 2.75
N ARG A 193 -6.02 16.39 3.37
CA ARG A 193 -6.18 16.26 4.83
C ARG A 193 -4.96 15.63 5.54
N LEU A 194 -4.19 14.79 4.84
CA LEU A 194 -2.97 14.21 5.42
C LEU A 194 -2.01 15.31 5.82
N PHE A 195 -1.88 16.32 4.96
CA PHE A 195 -0.89 17.38 5.06
C PHE A 195 -1.21 18.45 6.11
N GLU A 196 -2.36 18.35 6.78
CA GLU A 196 -2.65 19.08 8.03
C GLU A 196 -1.80 18.58 9.20
N ASN A 197 -1.26 17.36 9.10
CA ASN A 197 -0.41 16.79 10.11
C ASN A 197 1.03 17.28 9.95
N LYS A 198 1.71 17.46 11.10
CA LYS A 198 3.09 17.94 11.14
C LYS A 198 4.03 17.09 10.30
N TYR A 199 3.92 15.76 10.38
CA TYR A 199 4.71 14.86 9.55
C TYR A 199 3.84 13.82 8.84
N VAL A 200 4.04 13.71 7.53
CA VAL A 200 3.42 12.67 6.69
C VAL A 200 4.51 11.96 5.89
N TYR A 201 4.48 10.64 5.93
CA TYR A 201 5.38 9.79 5.17
C TYR A 201 4.57 9.04 4.12
N LEU A 202 4.64 9.47 2.86
CA LEU A 202 3.94 8.81 1.77
C LEU A 202 4.77 7.66 1.21
N LEU A 203 4.15 6.49 1.18
CA LEU A 203 4.67 5.28 0.55
C LEU A 203 4.25 5.34 -0.91
N CYS A 204 5.21 5.37 -1.83
CA CYS A 204 4.93 5.56 -3.24
C CYS A 204 5.48 4.40 -4.08
N LEU A 205 4.77 4.09 -5.16
CA LEU A 205 5.16 3.15 -6.19
C LEU A 205 5.23 3.88 -7.53
N GLU A 206 6.31 3.67 -8.27
CA GLU A 206 6.44 4.09 -9.66
C GLU A 206 6.89 2.87 -10.47
N VAL A 207 6.33 2.67 -11.66
CA VAL A 207 6.80 1.61 -12.57
C VAL A 207 7.20 2.26 -13.89
N LYS A 208 8.48 2.11 -14.24
CA LYS A 208 9.10 2.65 -15.46
C LYS A 208 9.09 1.61 -16.56
#